data_AF-A0A7X9PZK2-F1
#
_entry.id   AF-A0A7X9PZK2-F1
#
_cell.length_a   1.000
_cell.length_b   1.000
_cell.length_c   1.000
_cell.angle_alpha   90.00
_cell.angle_beta   90.00
_cell.angle_gamma   90.00
#
_symmetry.space_group_name_H-M   'P 1'
#
loop_
_entity.id
_entity.type
_entity.pdbx_description
1 polymer ?
#
loop_
_entity_poly.entity_id
_entity_poly.type
_entity_poly.pdbx_seq_one_letter_code
_entity_poly.pdbx_strand_id
1 'polypeptide(L)'
;LWALRSLAAMVIIVVSLSFLDRGAFDMERLKRMKPLFIPFIVGTFLFFSLVSVGVVLLVVPGVYIAIRFQFTPYLIIDGGMGPIDAFKAAWAMTRGLGLELFLLLLSIVGLNILGAVPLGLGLLITVPVTFLAHAMVYRDLASLP
;
A
#
# COMPACT_ATOMS: atom_id res chain seq x y z
N LEU A 1 22.53 5.96 12.71
CA LEU A 1 22.16 5.28 11.44
C LEU A 1 21.46 6.23 10.43
N TRP A 2 20.40 6.93 10.83
CA TRP A 2 19.61 7.80 9.94
C TRP A 2 20.38 8.99 9.36
N ALA A 3 21.07 9.77 10.21
CA ALA A 3 21.87 10.92 9.75
C ALA A 3 23.01 10.51 8.80
N LEU A 4 23.65 9.36 9.03
CA LEU A 4 24.69 8.80 8.16
C LEU A 4 24.14 8.47 6.76
N ARG A 5 22.93 7.90 6.69
CA ARG A 5 22.24 7.60 5.41
C ARG A 5 21.89 8.87 4.65
N SER A 6 21.35 9.88 5.32
CA SER A 6 21.02 11.17 4.70
C SER A 6 22.27 11.90 4.19
N LEU A 7 23.38 11.82 4.93
CA LEU A 7 24.64 12.43 4.53
C LEU A 7 25.27 11.69 3.35
N ALA A 8 25.22 10.36 3.33
CA ALA A 8 25.63 9.55 2.17
C ALA A 8 24.81 9.88 0.92
N ALA A 9 23.48 10.01 1.04
CA ALA A 9 22.62 10.42 -0.07
C ALA A 9 22.99 11.81 -0.61
N MET A 10 23.25 12.78 0.29
CA MET A 10 23.67 14.13 -0.10
C MET A 10 25.02 14.12 -0.84
N VAL A 11 25.98 13.31 -0.38
CA VAL A 11 27.29 13.15 -1.05
C VAL A 11 27.12 12.52 -2.43
N ILE A 12 26.31 11.45 -2.55
CA ILE A 12 26.06 10.78 -3.83
C ILE A 12 25.41 11.73 -4.84
N ILE A 13 24.44 12.55 -4.41
CA ILE A 13 23.80 13.54 -5.29
C ILE A 13 24.83 14.56 -5.79
N VAL A 14 25.67 15.10 -4.90
CA VAL A 14 26.70 16.06 -5.29
C VAL A 14 27.75 15.43 -6.21
N VAL A 15 28.18 14.21 -5.93
CA VAL A 15 29.11 13.46 -6.79
C VAL A 15 28.48 13.24 -8.17
N SER A 16 27.24 12.78 -8.23
CA SER A 16 26.52 12.53 -9.49
C SER A 16 26.37 13.79 -10.33
N LEU A 17 25.99 14.91 -9.70
CA LEU A 17 25.93 16.21 -10.37
C LEU A 17 27.32 16.67 -10.86
N SER A 18 28.37 16.44 -10.06
CA SER A 18 29.74 16.81 -10.45
C SER A 18 30.30 16.00 -11.62
N PHE A 19 29.87 14.74 -11.79
CA PHE A 19 30.21 13.91 -12.95
C PHE A 19 29.52 14.40 -14.23
N LEU A 20 28.27 14.90 -14.12
CA LEU A 20 27.53 15.45 -15.26
C LEU A 20 28.04 16.84 -15.66
N ASP A 21 28.44 17.67 -14.71
CA ASP A 21 28.93 19.04 -14.95
C ASP A 21 30.36 19.14 -15.53
N ARG A 22 31.04 18.00 -15.83
CA ARG A 22 32.43 17.92 -16.35
C ARG A 22 33.46 18.81 -15.62
N GLY A 23 33.32 19.07 -14.31
CA GLY A 23 34.19 20.04 -13.63
C GLY A 23 34.28 19.93 -12.11
N ALA A 24 35.44 19.44 -11.67
CA ALA A 24 36.09 19.58 -10.36
C ALA A 24 35.25 19.30 -9.09
N PHE A 25 35.49 18.11 -8.51
CA PHE A 25 35.25 17.86 -7.10
C PHE A 25 36.28 18.66 -6.28
N ASP A 26 35.97 19.92 -6.00
CA ASP A 26 36.86 20.82 -5.26
C ASP A 26 36.51 20.84 -3.77
N MET A 27 37.53 20.95 -2.92
CA MET A 27 37.40 20.97 -1.46
C MET A 27 36.59 22.18 -0.96
N GLU A 28 36.57 23.26 -1.75
CA GLU A 28 35.72 24.43 -1.54
C GLU A 28 34.22 24.14 -1.75
N ARG A 29 33.87 23.17 -2.60
CA ARG A 29 32.49 22.70 -2.77
C ARG A 29 32.05 21.91 -1.54
N LEU A 30 32.95 21.10 -0.97
CA LEU A 30 32.73 20.32 0.25
C LEU A 30 32.52 21.22 1.49
N LYS A 31 33.24 22.34 1.59
CA LYS A 31 33.02 23.33 2.65
C LYS A 31 31.68 24.06 2.50
N ARG A 32 31.27 24.40 1.27
CA ARG A 32 29.95 24.98 0.97
C ARG A 32 28.78 24.01 1.19
N MET A 33 29.03 22.71 1.31
CA MET A 33 27.99 21.72 1.64
C MET A 33 27.54 21.76 3.11
N LYS A 34 28.39 22.23 4.04
CA LYS A 34 28.04 22.27 5.47
C LYS A 34 26.77 23.09 5.78
N PRO A 35 26.57 24.31 5.25
CA PRO A 35 25.33 25.05 5.48
C PRO A 35 24.13 24.47 4.72
N LEU A 36 24.34 23.75 3.62
CA LEU A 36 23.28 23.11 2.83
C LEU A 36 22.72 21.84 3.48
N PHE A 37 23.39 21.29 4.48
CA PHE A 37 22.95 20.11 5.21
C PHE A 37 21.60 20.32 5.92
N ILE A 38 21.40 21.49 6.55
CA ILE A 38 20.16 21.83 7.24
C ILE A 38 18.98 21.97 6.25
N PRO A 39 19.08 22.78 5.16
CA PRO A 39 18.07 22.83 4.11
C PRO A 39 17.78 21.47 3.47
N PHE A 40 18.80 20.63 3.24
CA PHE A 40 18.62 19.30 2.67
C PHE A 40 17.82 18.38 3.59
N ILE A 41 18.11 18.37 4.89
CA ILE A 41 17.34 17.59 5.88
C ILE A 41 15.89 18.08 5.92
N VAL A 42 15.68 19.39 6.03
CA VAL A 42 14.33 19.98 6.10
C VAL A 42 13.55 19.70 4.82
N GLY A 43 14.16 19.88 3.65
CA GLY A 43 13.55 19.62 2.36
C GLY A 43 13.21 18.14 2.15
N THR A 44 14.10 17.23 2.57
CA THR A 44 13.84 15.79 2.50
C THR A 44 12.72 15.38 3.44
N PHE A 45 12.69 15.93 4.67
CA PHE A 45 11.63 15.66 5.63
C PHE A 45 10.26 16.16 5.15
N LEU A 46 10.23 17.36 4.55
CA LEU A 46 9.04 17.92 3.93
C LEU A 46 8.58 17.10 2.73
N PHE A 47 9.50 16.67 1.87
CA PHE A 47 9.19 15.79 0.75
C PHE A 47 8.58 14.46 1.23
N PHE A 48 9.21 13.82 2.21
CA PHE A 48 8.68 12.59 2.79
C PHE A 48 7.29 12.80 3.40
N SER A 49 7.08 13.88 4.15
CA SER A 49 5.77 14.13 4.77
C SER A 49 4.69 14.36 3.72
N LEU A 50 4.97 15.15 2.66
CA LEU A 50 4.02 15.35 1.56
C LEU A 50 3.69 14.04 0.84
N VAL A 51 4.70 13.22 0.53
CA VAL A 51 4.50 11.93 -0.12
C VAL A 51 3.71 10.99 0.79
N SER A 52 4.04 10.90 2.08
CA SER A 52 3.31 10.07 3.03
C SER A 52 1.83 10.49 3.14
N VAL A 53 1.55 11.79 3.21
CA VAL A 53 0.17 12.29 3.22
C VAL A 53 -0.56 11.94 1.93
N GLY A 54 0.07 12.13 0.77
CA GLY A 54 -0.51 11.77 -0.52
C GLY A 54 -0.81 10.28 -0.63
N VAL A 55 0.09 9.41 -0.17
CA VAL A 55 -0.10 7.96 -0.15
C VAL A 55 -1.25 7.58 0.79
N VAL A 56 -1.28 8.10 2.02
CA VAL A 56 -2.36 7.80 2.98
C VAL A 56 -3.72 8.23 2.42
N LEU A 57 -3.78 9.41 1.80
CA LEU A 57 -5.01 9.94 1.21
C LEU A 57 -5.52 9.09 0.03
N LEU A 58 -4.65 8.35 -0.67
CA LEU A 58 -5.04 7.41 -1.73
C LEU A 58 -5.31 6.00 -1.20
N VAL A 59 -4.57 5.54 -0.19
CA VAL A 59 -4.72 4.21 0.39
C VAL A 59 -6.06 4.07 1.12
N VAL A 60 -6.46 5.07 1.92
CA VAL A 60 -7.72 5.03 2.67
C VAL A 60 -8.95 4.86 1.76
N PRO A 61 -9.18 5.67 0.71
CA PRO A 61 -10.32 5.46 -0.18
C PRO A 61 -10.18 4.17 -1.01
N GLY A 62 -8.95 3.78 -1.38
CA GLY A 62 -8.71 2.51 -2.06
C GLY A 62 -9.15 1.29 -1.25
N VAL A 63 -8.74 1.23 0.02
CA VAL A 63 -9.14 0.15 0.95
C VAL A 63 -10.64 0.20 1.22
N TYR A 64 -11.22 1.39 1.37
CA TYR A 64 -12.66 1.53 1.56
C TYR A 64 -13.46 0.97 0.38
N ILE A 65 -13.10 1.32 -0.85
CA ILE A 65 -13.73 0.82 -2.08
C ILE A 65 -13.54 -0.70 -2.21
N ALA A 66 -12.34 -1.21 -1.92
CA ALA A 66 -12.04 -2.63 -1.98
C ALA A 66 -12.96 -3.43 -1.05
N ILE A 67 -13.11 -2.99 0.21
CA ILE A 67 -14.00 -3.62 1.19
C ILE A 67 -15.45 -3.64 0.73
N ARG A 68 -15.91 -2.53 0.13
CA ARG A 68 -17.30 -2.36 -0.31
C ARG A 68 -17.66 -3.23 -1.51
N PHE A 69 -16.71 -3.47 -2.41
CA PHE A 69 -16.97 -4.14 -3.68
C PHE A 69 -16.31 -5.51 -3.82
N GLN A 70 -15.65 -6.03 -2.77
CA GLN A 70 -14.98 -7.34 -2.79
C GLN A 70 -15.91 -8.50 -3.20
N PHE A 71 -17.22 -8.39 -2.95
CA PHE A 71 -18.20 -9.44 -3.28
C PHE A 71 -18.88 -9.28 -4.63
N THR A 72 -18.58 -8.21 -5.38
CA THR A 72 -19.15 -7.96 -6.70
C THR A 72 -18.94 -9.14 -7.67
N PRO A 73 -17.75 -9.76 -7.77
CA PRO A 73 -17.55 -10.92 -8.65
C PRO A 73 -18.41 -12.12 -8.26
N TYR A 74 -18.60 -12.36 -6.96
CA TYR A 74 -19.44 -13.45 -6.45
C TYR A 74 -20.91 -13.23 -6.82
N LEU A 75 -21.43 -12.01 -6.68
CA LEU A 75 -22.81 -11.67 -7.07
C LEU A 75 -23.06 -11.78 -8.58
N ILE A 76 -22.04 -11.53 -9.41
CA ILE A 76 -22.15 -11.72 -10.86
C ILE A 76 -22.19 -13.21 -11.20
N ILE A 77 -21.28 -14.00 -10.63
CA ILE A 77 -21.13 -15.42 -10.96
C ILE A 77 -22.27 -16.27 -10.37
N ASP A 78 -22.58 -16.09 -9.09
CA ASP A 78 -23.57 -16.87 -8.34
C ASP A 78 -24.98 -16.30 -8.49
N GLY A 79 -25.12 -14.97 -8.41
CA GLY A 79 -26.41 -14.29 -8.52
C GLY A 79 -26.89 -14.02 -9.94
N GLY A 80 -26.06 -14.27 -10.97
CA GLY A 80 -26.38 -13.98 -12.37
C GLY A 80 -26.69 -12.51 -12.64
N MET A 81 -26.26 -11.60 -11.76
CA MET A 81 -26.61 -10.17 -11.83
C MET A 81 -25.81 -9.46 -12.93
N GLY A 82 -26.43 -8.46 -13.55
CA GLY A 82 -25.72 -7.52 -14.41
C GLY A 82 -24.66 -6.73 -13.62
N PRO A 83 -23.60 -6.21 -14.26
CA PRO A 83 -22.48 -5.57 -13.57
C PRO A 83 -22.93 -4.44 -12.62
N ILE A 84 -23.82 -3.57 -13.09
CA ILE A 84 -24.31 -2.41 -12.31
C ILE A 84 -25.12 -2.86 -11.08
N ASP A 85 -25.96 -3.90 -11.24
CA ASP A 85 -26.79 -4.40 -10.17
C ASP A 85 -25.96 -5.15 -9.12
N ALA A 86 -24.92 -5.88 -9.54
CA ALA A 86 -23.96 -6.50 -8.64
C ALA A 86 -23.21 -5.46 -7.79
N PHE A 87 -22.79 -4.33 -8.37
CA PHE A 87 -22.16 -3.24 -7.61
C PHE A 87 -23.11 -2.64 -6.57
N LYS A 88 -24.39 -2.43 -6.92
CA LYS A 88 -25.40 -1.92 -5.97
C LYS A 88 -25.68 -2.92 -4.85
N ALA A 89 -25.82 -4.20 -5.19
CA ALA A 89 -26.04 -5.28 -4.23
C ALA A 89 -24.84 -5.43 -3.30
N ALA A 90 -23.60 -5.44 -3.81
CA ALA A 90 -22.38 -5.48 -3.00
C ALA A 90 -22.30 -4.30 -2.03
N TRP A 91 -22.67 -3.09 -2.49
CA TRP A 91 -22.68 -1.90 -1.63
C TRP A 91 -23.72 -2.00 -0.50
N ALA A 92 -24.91 -2.52 -0.80
CA ALA A 92 -25.96 -2.73 0.19
C ALA A 92 -25.57 -3.81 1.21
N MET A 93 -25.03 -4.93 0.72
CA MET A 93 -24.63 -6.08 1.53
C MET A 93 -23.46 -5.75 2.48
N THR A 94 -22.52 -4.90 2.06
CA THR A 94 -21.36 -4.50 2.88
C THR A 94 -21.65 -3.31 3.80
N ARG A 95 -22.88 -2.77 3.79
CA ARG A 95 -23.23 -1.57 4.56
C ARG A 95 -23.38 -1.90 6.05
N GLY A 96 -22.59 -1.21 6.88
CA GLY A 96 -22.58 -1.40 8.34
C GLY A 96 -21.50 -2.37 8.83
N LEU A 97 -20.90 -3.15 7.94
CA LEU A 97 -19.90 -4.20 8.27
C LEU A 97 -18.47 -3.79 7.90
N GLY A 98 -18.21 -2.49 7.71
CA GLY A 98 -16.92 -2.01 7.22
C GLY A 98 -15.74 -2.41 8.10
N LEU A 99 -15.91 -2.43 9.43
CA LEU A 99 -14.86 -2.82 10.36
C LEU A 99 -14.60 -4.34 10.30
N GLU A 100 -15.65 -5.15 10.28
CA GLU A 100 -15.54 -6.61 10.23
C GLU A 100 -14.88 -7.07 8.93
N LEU A 101 -15.27 -6.47 7.80
CA LEU A 101 -14.67 -6.74 6.50
C LEU A 101 -13.24 -6.18 6.39
N PHE A 102 -12.92 -5.08 7.08
CA PHE A 102 -11.54 -4.59 7.20
C PHE A 102 -10.68 -5.58 8.00
N LEU A 103 -11.20 -6.13 9.10
CA LEU A 103 -10.52 -7.15 9.88
C LEU A 103 -10.33 -8.44 9.08
N LEU A 104 -11.33 -8.86 8.30
CA LEU A 104 -11.22 -9.98 7.37
C LEU A 104 -10.08 -9.75 6.37
N LEU A 105 -10.03 -8.58 5.75
CA LEU A 105 -8.96 -8.21 4.83
C LEU A 105 -7.59 -8.27 5.53
N LEU A 106 -7.49 -7.72 6.74
CA LEU A 106 -6.26 -7.72 7.53
C LEU A 106 -5.80 -9.15 7.88
N SER A 107 -6.73 -10.03 8.28
CA SER A 107 -6.47 -11.43 8.56
C SER A 107 -5.97 -12.18 7.33
N ILE A 108 -6.59 -11.94 6.16
CA ILE A 108 -6.17 -12.54 4.89
C ILE A 108 -4.78 -12.07 4.48
N VAL A 109 -4.50 -10.77 4.58
CA VAL A 109 -3.17 -10.22 4.29
C VAL A 109 -2.13 -10.83 5.24
N GLY A 110 -2.42 -10.88 6.54
CA GLY A 110 -1.52 -11.49 7.53
C GLY A 110 -1.25 -12.97 7.24
N LEU A 111 -2.29 -13.74 6.91
CA LEU A 111 -2.20 -15.16 6.57
C LEU A 111 -1.37 -15.37 5.30
N ASN A 112 -1.56 -14.56 4.26
CA ASN A 112 -0.76 -14.64 3.03
C ASN A 112 0.70 -14.22 3.26
N ILE A 113 0.98 -13.23 4.10
CA ILE A 113 2.36 -12.88 4.49
C ILE A 113 3.01 -14.07 5.19
N LEU A 114 2.33 -14.69 6.16
CA LEU A 114 2.83 -15.88 6.86
C LEU A 114 3.05 -17.06 5.90
N GLY A 115 2.14 -17.27 4.95
CA GLY A 115 2.27 -18.27 3.90
C GLY A 115 3.40 -18.00 2.89
N ALA A 116 3.80 -16.74 2.72
CA ALA A 116 4.90 -16.36 1.86
C ALA A 116 6.29 -16.56 2.50
N VAL A 117 6.38 -16.56 3.85
CA VAL A 117 7.64 -16.78 4.59
C VAL A 117 8.38 -18.07 4.19
N PRO A 118 7.74 -19.24 4.03
CA PRO A 118 8.40 -20.47 3.57
C PRO A 118 8.60 -20.47 2.04
N LEU A 119 9.32 -19.48 1.50
CA LEU A 119 9.63 -19.34 0.07
C LEU A 119 8.39 -19.32 -0.85
N GLY A 120 7.24 -18.86 -0.34
CA GLY A 120 5.98 -18.86 -1.10
C GLY A 120 5.24 -20.20 -1.17
N LEU A 121 5.77 -21.30 -0.59
CA LEU A 121 5.09 -22.60 -0.62
C LEU A 121 3.80 -22.60 0.22
N GLY A 122 3.75 -21.82 1.29
CA GLY A 122 2.54 -21.65 2.08
C GLY A 122 1.42 -20.94 1.31
N LEU A 123 1.75 -20.17 0.26
CA LEU A 123 0.73 -19.53 -0.58
C LEU A 123 -0.18 -20.54 -1.28
N LEU A 124 0.31 -21.75 -1.57
CA LEU A 124 -0.49 -22.83 -2.15
C LEU A 124 -1.65 -23.25 -1.24
N ILE A 125 -1.52 -23.06 0.06
CA ILE A 125 -2.56 -23.36 1.06
C ILE A 125 -3.36 -22.09 1.38
N THR A 126 -2.69 -20.96 1.57
CA THR A 126 -3.37 -19.72 1.99
C THR A 126 -4.28 -19.16 0.92
N VAL A 127 -3.97 -19.33 -0.37
CA VAL A 127 -4.81 -18.85 -1.47
C VAL A 127 -6.16 -19.59 -1.51
N PRO A 128 -6.22 -20.94 -1.55
CA PRO A 128 -7.50 -21.65 -1.44
C PRO A 128 -8.28 -21.31 -0.17
N VAL A 129 -7.59 -21.21 0.98
CA VAL A 129 -8.22 -20.83 2.25
C VAL A 129 -8.82 -19.42 2.18
N THR A 130 -8.13 -18.48 1.53
CA THR A 130 -8.63 -17.11 1.30
C THR A 130 -9.92 -17.14 0.47
N PHE A 131 -9.95 -17.90 -0.62
CA PHE A 131 -11.15 -18.03 -1.45
C PHE A 131 -12.33 -18.64 -0.70
N LEU A 132 -12.07 -19.70 0.10
CA LEU A 132 -13.09 -20.33 0.94
C LEU A 132 -13.62 -19.35 1.99
N ALA A 133 -12.75 -18.60 2.66
CA ALA A 133 -13.16 -17.59 3.64
C ALA A 133 -14.05 -16.51 3.01
N HIS A 134 -13.66 -15.98 1.84
CA HIS A 134 -14.51 -15.03 1.11
C HIS A 134 -15.85 -15.64 0.70
N ALA A 135 -15.87 -16.89 0.23
CA ALA A 135 -17.11 -17.56 -0.17
C ALA A 135 -18.05 -17.84 1.02
N MET A 136 -17.51 -18.21 2.18
CA MET A 136 -18.28 -18.40 3.41
C MET A 136 -18.90 -17.09 3.87
N VAL A 137 -18.11 -16.02 3.98
CA VAL A 137 -18.62 -14.71 4.38
C VAL A 137 -19.66 -14.20 3.37
N TYR A 138 -19.42 -14.40 2.07
CA TYR A 138 -20.40 -14.07 1.04
C TYR A 138 -21.73 -14.81 1.25
N ARG A 139 -21.71 -16.12 1.50
CA ARG A 139 -22.92 -16.92 1.77
C ARG A 139 -23.65 -16.45 3.01
N ASP A 140 -22.92 -16.18 4.09
CA ASP A 140 -23.51 -15.70 5.35
C ASP A 140 -24.20 -14.36 5.12
N LEU A 141 -23.53 -13.42 4.45
CA LEU A 141 -24.08 -12.11 4.15
C LEU A 141 -25.24 -12.14 3.15
N ALA A 142 -25.19 -13.03 2.16
CA ALA A 142 -26.27 -13.23 1.20
C ALA A 142 -27.49 -13.97 1.80
N SER A 143 -27.30 -14.68 2.92
CA SER A 143 -28.38 -15.36 3.66
C SER A 143 -29.10 -14.45 4.66
N LEU A 144 -28.56 -13.26 4.94
CA LEU A 144 -29.24 -12.27 5.78
C LEU A 144 -30.50 -11.75 5.07
N PRO A 145 -31.63 -11.62 5.79
CA PRO A 145 -32.93 -11.26 5.23
C PRO A 145 -33.02 -9.81 4.71
#